data_AF-A0A8H2XC18-F1
#
_entry.id   AF-A0A8H2XC18-F1
#
_cell.length_a   1.000
_cell.length_b   1.000
_cell.length_c   1.000
_cell.angle_alpha   90.00
_cell.angle_beta   90.00
_cell.angle_gamma   90.00
#
_symmetry.space_group_name_H-M   'P 1'
#
loop_
_entity.id
_entity.type
_entity.pdbx_description
1 polymer ?
#
loop_
_entity_poly.entity_id
_entity_poly.type
_entity_poly.pdbx_seq_one_letter_code
_entity_poly.pdbx_strand_id
1 'polypeptide(L)'
;PNSNEAAADGSNVQIEEEREEIVRAKYVVGCDGAHSWTRAQMGWKMEGEHTDYVWGVVDTIPDTDFPDIRNRTAIHSDNGSCMIVPREGDLVRLYVQLAEIELGGTGRMDRSKMTPEKIMDVAKRSFQPFRLEFPKALDWWTIYIIGQRVASNFSAQERVFIAGDACHTHSPKAGQGMNASMNDTHNLIWKLTQVLRGWASPDLLKTYELERRKYAQDLIEFDRKFSALFSGKAQSAANMDGVSHQQFVSVFQTFGGFTSGIGIHYAPSAIVETRHQSLASKLIIGQRLIPQTIIRTADARPFEIQDLIPSDIRYKLIVFAGNTKDVIQKARIQQFADELDKPERFYKKYTPAGAQVDTVFEIIVVSSMTKTTGDYTDIPPTLRTHWSKVFMDDEAVQSRLGGGRLYETYGIGPEGCVAVVRPDGYIGNVVPLDGVDELDSWFGGFMASA
;
A
#
# COMPACT_ATOMS: atom_id res chain seq x y z
N PRO A 1 6.05 -50.67 32.97
CA PRO A 1 6.93 -51.57 32.17
C PRO A 1 6.87 -51.20 30.69
N ASN A 2 8.05 -50.92 30.13
CA ASN A 2 8.41 -50.62 28.74
C ASN A 2 7.98 -49.23 28.22
N SER A 3 8.82 -48.19 28.31
CA SER A 3 10.08 -47.91 27.58
C SER A 3 9.85 -47.44 26.14
N ASN A 4 9.95 -46.13 25.94
CA ASN A 4 10.51 -45.56 24.71
C ASN A 4 11.22 -44.26 25.10
N GLU A 5 12.49 -44.41 25.48
CA GLU A 5 13.46 -43.33 25.57
C GLU A 5 13.76 -42.84 24.15
N ALA A 6 13.28 -41.65 23.81
CA ALA A 6 13.92 -40.85 22.79
C ALA A 6 15.12 -40.17 23.45
N ALA A 7 16.33 -40.55 23.04
CA ALA A 7 17.58 -39.91 23.45
C ALA A 7 17.52 -38.42 23.03
N ALA A 8 17.33 -37.55 24.02
CA ALA A 8 17.42 -36.12 23.85
C ALA A 8 18.89 -35.70 23.80
N ASP A 9 19.29 -35.08 22.70
CA ASP A 9 20.49 -34.25 22.62
C ASP A 9 20.37 -33.11 23.65
N GLY A 10 21.40 -32.96 24.46
CA GLY A 10 21.46 -32.13 25.66
C GLY A 10 21.54 -30.64 25.35
N SER A 11 20.44 -30.06 24.87
CA SER A 11 20.22 -28.62 24.95
C SER A 11 19.36 -28.32 26.18
N ASN A 12 19.93 -27.60 27.15
CA ASN A 12 19.22 -27.02 28.29
C ASN A 12 18.10 -26.10 27.78
N VAL A 13 16.90 -26.62 27.59
CA VAL A 13 15.69 -25.80 27.49
C VAL A 13 15.36 -25.38 28.92
N GLN A 14 15.79 -24.18 29.31
CA GLN A 14 15.23 -23.54 30.49
C GLN A 14 13.73 -23.36 30.23
N ILE A 15 12.91 -24.09 30.99
CA ILE A 15 11.48 -23.87 31.05
C ILE A 15 11.31 -22.49 31.69
N GLU A 16 11.01 -21.47 30.90
CA GLU A 16 10.59 -20.18 31.43
C GLU A 16 9.33 -20.41 32.27
N GLU A 17 9.33 -19.95 33.52
CA GLU A 17 8.15 -20.00 34.38
C GLU A 17 6.98 -19.28 33.68
N GLU A 18 5.81 -19.91 33.62
CA GLU A 18 4.60 -19.29 33.07
C GLU A 18 4.27 -18.04 33.89
N ARG A 19 4.54 -16.88 33.29
CA ARG A 19 4.24 -15.57 33.89
C ARG A 19 3.00 -14.99 33.23
N GLU A 20 1.93 -14.85 34.01
CA GLU A 20 0.73 -14.14 33.59
C GLU A 20 0.86 -12.63 33.87
N GLU A 21 0.41 -11.80 32.92
CA GLU A 21 0.37 -10.34 33.06
C GLU A 21 -0.99 -9.81 32.60
N ILE A 22 -1.57 -8.88 33.38
CA ILE A 22 -2.82 -8.18 33.03
C ILE A 22 -2.48 -6.80 32.46
N VAL A 23 -2.66 -6.62 31.16
CA VAL A 23 -2.46 -5.33 30.47
C VAL A 23 -3.82 -4.66 30.21
N ARG A 24 -4.02 -3.44 30.76
CA ARG A 24 -5.20 -2.61 30.48
C ARG A 24 -4.89 -1.63 29.35
N ALA A 25 -5.37 -1.91 28.14
CA ALA A 25 -5.11 -1.09 26.96
C ALA A 25 -6.33 -0.24 26.56
N LYS A 26 -6.09 0.97 26.05
CA LYS A 26 -7.13 1.81 25.42
C LYS A 26 -7.56 1.27 24.05
N TYR A 27 -6.63 0.61 23.36
CA TYR A 27 -6.79 0.05 22.03
C TYR A 27 -5.92 -1.21 21.89
N VAL A 28 -6.36 -2.17 21.07
CA VAL A 28 -5.63 -3.39 20.72
C VAL A 28 -5.59 -3.53 19.20
N VAL A 29 -4.43 -3.87 18.64
CA VAL A 29 -4.28 -4.13 17.20
C VAL A 29 -3.69 -5.54 17.02
N GLY A 30 -4.52 -6.48 16.56
CA GLY A 30 -4.14 -7.85 16.26
C GLY A 30 -3.43 -7.95 14.91
N CYS A 31 -2.10 -8.08 14.95
CA CYS A 31 -1.26 -8.38 13.77
C CYS A 31 -0.74 -9.82 13.81
N ASP A 32 -1.57 -10.73 14.30
CA ASP A 32 -1.25 -12.11 14.72
C ASP A 32 -1.51 -13.16 13.63
N GLY A 33 -1.49 -12.73 12.36
CA GLY A 33 -1.38 -13.60 11.19
C GLY A 33 -2.66 -14.38 10.82
N ALA A 34 -2.52 -15.30 9.86
CA ALA A 34 -3.65 -16.03 9.26
C ALA A 34 -4.51 -16.80 10.28
N HIS A 35 -3.91 -17.27 11.37
CA HIS A 35 -4.59 -17.95 12.48
C HIS A 35 -4.85 -17.06 13.69
N SER A 36 -5.00 -15.75 13.44
CA SER A 36 -5.24 -14.70 14.44
C SER A 36 -6.13 -15.16 15.60
N TRP A 37 -5.53 -15.16 16.78
CA TRP A 37 -6.21 -15.38 18.05
C TRP A 37 -7.14 -14.20 18.33
N THR A 38 -6.69 -12.98 18.07
CA THR A 38 -7.47 -11.75 18.25
C THR A 38 -8.77 -11.81 17.47
N ARG A 39 -8.71 -12.14 16.17
CA ARG A 39 -9.90 -12.33 15.32
C ARG A 39 -10.83 -13.40 15.88
N ALA A 40 -10.27 -14.53 16.34
CA ALA A 40 -11.05 -15.63 16.89
C ALA A 40 -11.78 -15.24 18.18
N GLN A 41 -11.14 -14.51 19.09
CA GLN A 41 -11.77 -14.01 20.32
C GLN A 41 -12.92 -13.03 20.03
N MET A 42 -12.80 -12.26 18.95
CA MET A 42 -13.87 -11.35 18.51
C MET A 42 -15.02 -12.06 17.77
N GLY A 43 -14.88 -13.36 17.50
CA GLY A 43 -15.89 -14.14 16.76
C GLY A 43 -16.00 -13.79 15.27
N TRP A 44 -15.01 -13.09 14.71
CA TRP A 44 -15.02 -12.68 13.32
C TRP A 44 -14.62 -13.84 12.40
N LYS A 45 -15.47 -14.12 11.43
CA LYS A 45 -15.27 -15.25 10.52
C LYS A 45 -14.46 -14.80 9.31
N MET A 46 -13.65 -15.71 8.79
CA MET A 46 -12.99 -15.54 7.50
C MET A 46 -13.95 -15.98 6.40
N GLU A 47 -14.44 -15.02 5.62
CA GLU A 47 -15.34 -15.21 4.49
C GLU A 47 -14.52 -15.44 3.21
N GLY A 48 -14.86 -16.48 2.45
CA GLY A 48 -14.19 -16.84 1.21
C GLY A 48 -13.92 -18.33 1.10
N GLU A 49 -13.30 -18.73 -0.01
CA GLU A 49 -13.15 -20.14 -0.38
C GLU A 49 -11.71 -20.63 -0.19
N HIS A 50 -11.57 -21.92 0.07
CA HIS A 50 -10.32 -22.63 -0.13
C HIS A 50 -10.30 -23.17 -1.55
N THR A 51 -9.13 -23.12 -2.18
CA THR A 51 -8.88 -23.90 -3.39
C THR A 51 -8.03 -25.12 -3.04
N ASP A 52 -8.18 -26.20 -3.81
CA ASP A 52 -7.40 -27.43 -3.61
C ASP A 52 -5.98 -27.35 -4.21
N TYR A 53 -5.59 -26.18 -4.75
CA TYR A 53 -4.27 -25.95 -5.31
C TYR A 53 -3.22 -25.76 -4.22
N VAL A 54 -2.21 -26.64 -4.28
CA VAL A 54 -1.06 -26.63 -3.39
C VAL A 54 0.17 -26.15 -4.16
N TRP A 55 0.92 -25.24 -3.55
CA TRP A 55 2.17 -24.71 -4.11
C TRP A 55 3.33 -25.01 -3.19
N GLY A 56 4.37 -25.65 -3.72
CA GLY A 56 5.67 -25.70 -3.08
C GLY A 56 6.45 -24.42 -3.36
N VAL A 57 7.28 -23.99 -2.40
CA VAL A 57 8.21 -22.88 -2.60
C VAL A 57 9.59 -23.35 -2.18
N VAL A 58 10.60 -23.08 -3.01
CA VAL A 58 12.01 -23.34 -2.68
C VAL A 58 12.85 -22.11 -2.99
N ASP A 59 13.79 -21.79 -2.10
CA ASP A 59 14.85 -20.80 -2.31
C ASP A 59 16.18 -21.54 -2.48
N THR A 60 16.85 -21.30 -3.60
CA THR A 60 18.06 -22.04 -3.99
C THR A 60 18.90 -21.27 -5.00
N ILE A 61 20.13 -21.72 -5.21
CA ILE A 61 20.97 -21.34 -6.35
C ILE A 61 20.92 -22.50 -7.36
N PRO A 62 20.05 -22.45 -8.39
CA PRO A 62 19.91 -23.53 -9.35
C PRO A 62 21.04 -23.53 -10.37
N ASP A 63 21.39 -24.72 -10.89
CA ASP A 63 22.21 -24.87 -12.09
C ASP A 63 21.29 -25.29 -13.25
N THR A 64 21.11 -24.42 -14.24
CA THR A 64 20.13 -24.59 -15.32
C THR A 64 20.59 -23.92 -16.61
N ASP A 65 20.13 -24.45 -17.74
CA ASP A 65 20.25 -23.81 -19.07
C ASP A 65 18.96 -23.05 -19.48
N PHE A 66 18.00 -22.91 -18.57
CA PHE A 66 16.79 -22.11 -18.81
C PHE A 66 17.18 -20.62 -18.98
N PRO A 67 16.93 -20.02 -20.16
CA PRO A 67 17.49 -18.71 -20.51
C PRO A 67 16.98 -17.57 -19.62
N ASP A 68 15.77 -17.72 -19.07
CA ASP A 68 15.07 -16.68 -18.29
C ASP A 68 15.09 -16.94 -16.78
N ILE A 69 16.05 -17.73 -16.26
CA ILE A 69 16.13 -18.04 -14.81
C ILE A 69 16.36 -16.79 -13.94
N ARG A 70 16.93 -15.73 -14.52
CA ARG A 70 17.14 -14.43 -13.87
C ARG A 70 16.05 -13.40 -14.17
N ASN A 71 14.98 -13.81 -14.85
CA ASN A 71 13.78 -12.99 -15.08
C ASN A 71 12.62 -13.50 -14.22
N ARG A 72 11.70 -12.59 -13.85
CA ARG A 72 10.41 -13.03 -13.30
C ARG A 72 9.64 -13.72 -14.43
N THR A 73 9.41 -15.02 -14.28
CA THR A 73 8.90 -15.85 -15.38
C THR A 73 7.79 -16.76 -14.90
N ALA A 74 6.71 -16.86 -15.66
CA ALA A 74 5.64 -17.83 -15.46
C ALA A 74 5.81 -18.95 -16.50
N ILE A 75 5.91 -20.19 -16.03
CA ILE A 75 6.02 -21.39 -16.85
C ILE A 75 4.70 -22.15 -16.76
N HIS A 76 4.12 -22.47 -17.91
CA HIS A 76 2.99 -23.39 -18.03
C HIS A 76 3.45 -24.61 -18.83
N SER A 77 3.43 -25.78 -18.21
CA SER A 77 3.81 -27.05 -18.83
C SER A 77 2.74 -28.11 -18.59
N ASP A 78 2.76 -29.19 -19.37
CA ASP A 78 1.89 -30.35 -19.14
C ASP A 78 2.14 -31.03 -17.78
N ASN A 79 3.30 -30.76 -17.17
CA ASN A 79 3.73 -31.33 -15.89
C ASN A 79 3.46 -30.39 -14.68
N GLY A 80 2.74 -29.29 -14.90
CA GLY A 80 2.40 -28.29 -13.87
C GLY A 80 2.98 -26.91 -14.17
N SER A 81 2.55 -25.91 -13.41
CA SER A 81 3.03 -24.53 -13.52
C SER A 81 4.14 -24.21 -12.51
N CYS A 82 5.07 -23.36 -12.92
CA CYS A 82 6.11 -22.82 -12.04
C CYS A 82 6.20 -21.29 -12.22
N MET A 83 6.50 -20.56 -11.15
CA MET A 83 6.84 -19.14 -11.21
C MET A 83 8.24 -18.91 -10.63
N ILE A 84 9.09 -18.31 -11.44
CA ILE A 84 10.45 -17.92 -11.10
C ILE A 84 10.41 -16.50 -10.54
N VAL A 85 11.01 -16.32 -9.36
CA VAL A 85 11.25 -15.03 -8.73
C VAL A 85 12.75 -14.93 -8.42
N PRO A 86 13.53 -14.24 -9.28
CA PRO A 86 14.94 -13.97 -9.00
C PRO A 86 15.08 -13.19 -7.70
N ARG A 87 16.03 -13.60 -6.86
CA ARG A 87 16.33 -12.97 -5.57
C ARG A 87 17.67 -12.25 -5.63
N GLU A 88 17.99 -11.56 -4.53
CA GLU A 88 19.27 -10.90 -4.30
C GLU A 88 20.44 -11.89 -4.42
N GLY A 89 21.58 -11.39 -4.92
CA GLY A 89 22.71 -12.26 -5.30
C GLY A 89 22.30 -13.28 -6.37
N ASP A 90 22.73 -14.51 -6.19
CA ASP A 90 22.48 -15.62 -7.14
C ASP A 90 21.25 -16.47 -6.78
N LEU A 91 20.55 -16.14 -5.68
CA LEU A 91 19.37 -16.89 -5.25
C LEU A 91 18.21 -16.74 -6.24
N VAL A 92 17.41 -17.80 -6.32
CA VAL A 92 16.17 -17.87 -7.08
C VAL A 92 15.11 -18.55 -6.22
N ARG A 93 13.95 -17.92 -6.13
CA ARG A 93 12.75 -18.52 -5.54
C ARG A 93 11.91 -19.16 -6.63
N LEU A 94 11.58 -20.44 -6.48
CA LEU A 94 10.67 -21.15 -7.37
C LEU A 94 9.37 -21.44 -6.62
N TYR A 95 8.25 -20.95 -7.16
CA TYR A 95 6.91 -21.37 -6.77
C TYR A 95 6.47 -22.47 -7.73
N VAL A 96 6.23 -23.67 -7.21
CA VAL A 96 5.97 -24.86 -8.01
C VAL A 96 4.57 -25.37 -7.67
N GLN A 97 3.70 -25.46 -8.67
CA GLN A 97 2.37 -26.03 -8.50
C GLN A 97 2.51 -27.54 -8.30
N LEU A 98 2.05 -28.03 -7.15
CA LEU A 98 1.95 -29.45 -6.88
C LEU A 98 0.55 -29.91 -7.35
N ALA A 99 0.46 -31.10 -7.95
CA ALA A 99 -0.81 -31.68 -8.34
C ALA A 99 -1.78 -31.77 -7.15
N GLU A 100 -3.09 -31.89 -7.44
CA GLU A 100 -4.14 -32.04 -6.44
C GLU A 100 -3.76 -33.15 -5.43
N ILE A 101 -3.62 -32.75 -4.16
CA ILE A 101 -3.42 -33.69 -3.07
C ILE A 101 -4.82 -33.98 -2.51
N GLU A 102 -5.19 -35.26 -2.42
CA GLU A 102 -6.40 -35.65 -1.69
C GLU A 102 -6.33 -35.08 -0.26
N LEU A 103 -7.18 -34.09 0.02
CA LEU A 103 -7.38 -33.58 1.36
C LEU A 103 -7.96 -34.71 2.22
N GLY A 104 -7.33 -35.03 3.35
CA GLY A 104 -7.89 -36.01 4.29
C GLY A 104 -9.26 -35.56 4.84
N GLY A 105 -9.99 -36.44 5.52
CA GLY A 105 -11.35 -36.18 6.02
C GLY A 105 -11.55 -34.96 6.93
N THR A 106 -10.48 -34.28 7.34
CA THR A 106 -10.50 -33.00 8.10
C THR A 106 -10.26 -31.76 7.23
N GLY A 107 -10.13 -31.89 5.91
CA GLY A 107 -9.81 -30.79 4.98
C GLY A 107 -8.39 -30.22 5.13
N ARG A 108 -7.50 -30.91 5.85
CA ARG A 108 -6.09 -30.52 6.06
C ARG A 108 -5.18 -31.48 5.31
N MET A 109 -4.25 -30.94 4.54
CA MET A 109 -3.19 -31.72 3.90
C MET A 109 -2.19 -32.20 4.94
N ASP A 110 -1.80 -33.47 4.82
CA ASP A 110 -0.77 -34.07 5.65
C ASP A 110 0.62 -33.56 5.23
N ARG A 111 1.09 -32.52 5.94
CA ARG A 111 2.39 -31.88 5.66
C ARG A 111 3.57 -32.86 5.75
N SER A 112 3.47 -33.95 6.53
CA SER A 112 4.56 -34.92 6.63
C SER A 112 4.73 -35.76 5.37
N LYS A 113 3.76 -35.74 4.44
CA LYS A 113 3.86 -36.44 3.15
C LYS A 113 4.57 -35.62 2.07
N MET A 114 4.88 -34.36 2.33
CA MET A 114 5.52 -33.48 1.36
C MET A 114 6.94 -33.16 1.78
N THR A 115 7.86 -33.24 0.83
CA THR A 115 9.29 -33.08 1.06
C THR A 115 9.86 -32.12 0.02
N PRO A 116 10.98 -31.44 0.30
CA PRO A 116 11.59 -30.53 -0.66
C PRO A 116 11.98 -31.24 -1.96
N GLU A 117 12.36 -32.52 -1.88
CA GLU A 117 12.70 -33.35 -3.05
C GLU A 117 11.51 -33.46 -4.01
N LYS A 118 10.28 -33.65 -3.50
CA LYS A 118 9.09 -33.68 -4.36
C LYS A 118 8.86 -32.36 -5.09
N ILE A 119 9.11 -31.23 -4.41
CA ILE A 119 8.96 -29.90 -5.02
C ILE A 119 10.01 -29.71 -6.11
N MET A 120 11.27 -30.08 -5.83
CA MET A 120 12.36 -30.04 -6.80
C MET A 120 12.09 -30.94 -8.01
N ASP A 121 11.59 -32.16 -7.81
CA ASP A 121 11.26 -33.10 -8.90
C ASP A 121 10.15 -32.55 -9.82
N VAL A 122 9.12 -31.93 -9.25
CA VAL A 122 8.08 -31.26 -10.05
C VAL A 122 8.69 -30.09 -10.81
N ALA A 123 9.53 -29.26 -10.18
CA ALA A 123 10.22 -28.16 -10.85
C ALA A 123 11.05 -28.65 -12.05
N LYS A 124 11.85 -29.72 -11.89
CA LYS A 124 12.64 -30.30 -12.99
C LYS A 124 11.77 -30.72 -14.17
N ARG A 125 10.60 -31.31 -13.90
CA ARG A 125 9.63 -31.69 -14.95
C ARG A 125 8.97 -30.49 -15.60
N SER A 126 8.67 -29.44 -14.85
CA SER A 126 8.07 -28.21 -15.38
C SER A 126 9.03 -27.41 -16.27
N PHE A 127 10.35 -27.57 -16.07
CA PHE A 127 11.37 -26.88 -16.86
C PHE A 127 11.76 -27.60 -18.16
N GLN A 128 11.28 -28.83 -18.41
CA GLN A 128 11.63 -29.56 -19.63
C GLN A 128 11.28 -28.75 -20.90
N PRO A 129 12.16 -28.74 -21.92
CA PRO A 129 13.36 -29.57 -22.09
C PRO A 129 14.64 -29.01 -21.43
N PHE A 130 14.55 -27.90 -20.70
CA PHE A 130 15.71 -27.29 -20.03
C PHE A 130 16.15 -28.14 -18.82
N ARG A 131 17.47 -28.22 -18.63
CA ARG A 131 18.09 -28.85 -17.46
C ARG A 131 17.88 -27.97 -16.24
N LEU A 132 17.50 -28.56 -15.11
CA LEU A 132 17.42 -27.86 -13.82
C LEU A 132 17.99 -28.77 -12.73
N GLU A 133 19.07 -28.32 -12.09
CA GLU A 133 19.75 -29.03 -11.02
C GLU A 133 19.86 -28.17 -9.76
N PHE A 134 19.91 -28.84 -8.61
CA PHE A 134 20.02 -28.23 -7.29
C PHE A 134 21.34 -28.70 -6.64
N PRO A 135 22.48 -28.09 -7.01
CA PRO A 135 23.80 -28.60 -6.64
C PRO A 135 24.13 -28.44 -5.15
N LYS A 136 23.32 -27.68 -4.41
CA LYS A 136 23.48 -27.40 -2.98
C LYS A 136 22.16 -27.69 -2.25
N ALA A 137 22.24 -27.82 -0.93
CA ALA A 137 21.05 -27.85 -0.09
C ALA A 137 20.23 -26.57 -0.28
N LEU A 138 18.90 -26.68 -0.15
CA LEU A 138 18.01 -25.53 -0.21
C LEU A 138 18.24 -24.60 0.98
N ASP A 139 18.20 -23.29 0.72
CA ASP A 139 18.29 -22.29 1.79
C ASP A 139 17.00 -22.27 2.61
N TRP A 140 15.86 -22.42 1.94
CA TRP A 140 14.54 -22.47 2.56
C TRP A 140 13.52 -23.14 1.66
N TRP A 141 12.48 -23.75 2.25
CA TRP A 141 11.32 -24.22 1.52
C TRP A 141 10.06 -24.20 2.37
N THR A 142 8.90 -24.16 1.72
CA THR A 142 7.60 -24.30 2.38
C THR A 142 6.55 -24.85 1.43
N ILE A 143 5.35 -25.07 1.98
CA ILE A 143 4.17 -25.40 1.21
C ILE A 143 3.06 -24.44 1.57
N TYR A 144 2.44 -23.92 0.52
CA TYR A 144 1.34 -22.99 0.59
C TYR A 144 0.07 -23.64 0.04
N ILE A 145 -1.03 -23.46 0.78
CA ILE A 145 -2.38 -23.79 0.31
C ILE A 145 -3.06 -22.47 0.01
N ILE A 146 -3.59 -22.33 -1.20
CA ILE A 146 -4.28 -21.11 -1.59
C ILE A 146 -5.64 -21.04 -0.88
N GLY A 147 -5.77 -20.06 0.01
CA GLY A 147 -7.05 -19.61 0.57
C GLY A 147 -7.24 -18.13 0.29
N GLN A 148 -8.39 -17.77 -0.27
CA GLN A 148 -8.79 -16.40 -0.58
C GLN A 148 -9.88 -16.00 0.40
N ARG A 149 -9.51 -15.27 1.46
CA ARG A 149 -10.41 -15.01 2.58
C ARG A 149 -10.24 -13.62 3.16
N VAL A 150 -11.34 -13.01 3.56
CA VAL A 150 -11.40 -11.71 4.25
C VAL A 150 -12.22 -11.86 5.51
N ALA A 151 -11.79 -11.25 6.60
CA ALA A 151 -12.53 -11.21 7.85
C ALA A 151 -13.85 -10.44 7.68
N SER A 152 -14.91 -10.90 8.32
CA SER A 152 -16.23 -10.26 8.30
C SER A 152 -16.18 -8.80 8.80
N ASN A 153 -15.25 -8.51 9.73
CA ASN A 153 -15.01 -7.20 10.32
C ASN A 153 -13.51 -7.03 10.58
N PHE A 154 -13.04 -5.78 10.56
CA PHE A 154 -11.65 -5.41 10.87
C PHE A 154 -11.55 -4.68 12.22
N SER A 155 -12.70 -4.27 12.79
CA SER A 155 -12.76 -3.50 14.03
C SER A 155 -13.99 -3.84 14.89
N ALA A 156 -13.87 -3.66 16.20
CA ALA A 156 -14.99 -3.69 17.16
C ALA A 156 -14.99 -2.44 18.01
N GLN A 157 -16.10 -1.69 17.95
CA GLN A 157 -16.32 -0.45 18.70
C GLN A 157 -15.14 0.54 18.54
N GLU A 158 -14.40 0.44 17.44
CA GLU A 158 -13.16 1.16 17.18
C GLU A 158 -12.13 1.05 18.33
N ARG A 159 -12.12 -0.07 19.07
CA ARG A 159 -11.19 -0.34 20.20
C ARG A 159 -10.25 -1.50 19.92
N VAL A 160 -10.77 -2.56 19.32
CA VAL A 160 -10.00 -3.73 18.89
C VAL A 160 -9.98 -3.72 17.37
N PHE A 161 -8.80 -3.78 16.80
CA PHE A 161 -8.56 -3.86 15.35
C PHE A 161 -7.80 -5.14 15.05
N ILE A 162 -7.92 -5.63 13.82
CA ILE A 162 -7.00 -6.60 13.24
C ILE A 162 -6.36 -5.99 11.99
N ALA A 163 -5.18 -6.45 11.58
CA ALA A 163 -4.50 -6.01 10.35
C ALA A 163 -3.69 -7.13 9.70
N GLY A 164 -3.47 -7.02 8.38
CA GLY A 164 -2.68 -7.97 7.61
C GLY A 164 -3.32 -9.35 7.47
N ASP A 165 -2.54 -10.41 7.59
CA ASP A 165 -3.06 -11.79 7.43
C ASP A 165 -4.18 -12.15 8.44
N ALA A 166 -4.29 -11.41 9.56
CA ALA A 166 -5.42 -11.52 10.46
C ALA A 166 -6.74 -11.08 9.78
N CYS A 167 -6.67 -10.09 8.89
CA CYS A 167 -7.77 -9.57 8.10
C CYS A 167 -8.01 -10.31 6.81
N HIS A 168 -6.95 -10.64 6.06
CA HIS A 168 -7.11 -11.19 4.72
C HIS A 168 -5.98 -12.12 4.34
N THR A 169 -6.30 -13.20 3.65
CA THR A 169 -5.34 -14.14 3.08
C THR A 169 -5.66 -14.35 1.62
N HIS A 170 -4.65 -14.43 0.76
CA HIS A 170 -4.82 -14.60 -0.68
C HIS A 170 -3.62 -15.34 -1.26
N SER A 171 -3.62 -15.68 -2.55
CA SER A 171 -2.49 -16.41 -3.15
C SER A 171 -1.19 -15.57 -3.15
N PRO A 172 -0.01 -16.21 -3.10
CA PRO A 172 1.28 -15.52 -3.20
C PRO A 172 1.61 -15.09 -4.63
N LYS A 173 0.80 -15.45 -5.64
CA LYS A 173 1.11 -15.25 -7.06
C LYS A 173 1.34 -13.78 -7.42
N ALA A 174 0.60 -12.89 -6.76
CA ALA A 174 0.70 -11.44 -6.93
C ALA A 174 1.66 -10.76 -5.93
N GLY A 175 2.28 -11.51 -5.00
CA GLY A 175 3.21 -10.98 -4.00
C GLY A 175 2.60 -9.97 -3.02
N GLN A 176 1.27 -9.98 -2.82
CA GLN A 176 0.59 -8.90 -2.11
C GLN A 176 0.59 -9.03 -0.58
N GLY A 177 0.84 -10.19 0.02
CA GLY A 177 0.46 -10.45 1.42
C GLY A 177 1.08 -9.46 2.41
N MET A 178 2.41 -9.39 2.41
CA MET A 178 3.14 -8.43 3.24
C MET A 178 2.86 -6.97 2.83
N ASN A 179 2.74 -6.68 1.54
CA ASN A 179 2.49 -5.32 1.03
C ASN A 179 1.12 -4.78 1.49
N ALA A 180 0.07 -5.56 1.32
CA ALA A 180 -1.28 -5.26 1.78
C ALA A 180 -1.32 -5.13 3.31
N SER A 181 -0.65 -6.03 4.02
CA SER A 181 -0.57 -6.02 5.49
C SER A 181 0.09 -4.77 6.05
N MET A 182 1.22 -4.35 5.47
CA MET A 182 1.88 -3.10 5.87
C MET A 182 1.00 -1.89 5.56
N ASN A 183 0.28 -1.88 4.42
CA ASN A 183 -0.63 -0.79 4.08
C ASN A 183 -1.83 -0.68 5.03
N ASP A 184 -2.33 -1.79 5.59
CA ASP A 184 -3.39 -1.74 6.59
C ASP A 184 -2.95 -0.99 7.84
N THR A 185 -1.77 -1.33 8.37
CA THR A 185 -1.23 -0.63 9.55
C THR A 185 -0.79 0.79 9.22
N HIS A 186 -0.22 1.04 8.04
CA HIS A 186 0.11 2.39 7.58
C HIS A 186 -1.13 3.31 7.56
N ASN A 187 -2.28 2.77 7.14
CA ASN A 187 -3.55 3.47 7.15
C ASN A 187 -4.14 3.67 8.56
N LEU A 188 -4.02 2.68 9.45
CA LEU A 188 -4.61 2.74 10.80
C LEU A 188 -3.84 3.64 11.76
N ILE A 189 -2.49 3.57 11.75
CA ILE A 189 -1.68 4.10 12.86
C ILE A 189 -1.71 5.63 12.93
N TRP A 190 -1.76 6.34 11.81
CA TRP A 190 -1.89 7.80 11.86
C TRP A 190 -3.24 8.24 12.45
N LYS A 191 -4.32 7.52 12.11
CA LYS A 191 -5.68 7.75 12.65
C LYS A 191 -5.71 7.52 14.15
N LEU A 192 -5.14 6.40 14.59
CA LEU A 192 -5.02 6.06 16.00
C LEU A 192 -4.19 7.09 16.77
N THR A 193 -3.10 7.58 16.18
CA THR A 193 -2.26 8.60 16.78
C THR A 193 -3.00 9.93 16.95
N GLN A 194 -3.76 10.36 15.94
CA GLN A 194 -4.59 11.56 16.00
C GLN A 194 -5.62 11.47 17.14
N VAL A 195 -6.31 10.34 17.27
CA VAL A 195 -7.30 10.11 18.35
C VAL A 195 -6.63 10.04 19.72
N LEU A 196 -5.49 9.34 19.86
CA LEU A 196 -4.76 9.25 21.13
C LEU A 196 -4.23 10.61 21.62
N ARG A 197 -3.91 11.52 20.70
CA ARG A 197 -3.49 12.90 21.00
C ARG A 197 -4.66 13.84 21.27
N GLY A 198 -5.91 13.39 21.08
CA GLY A 198 -7.09 14.23 21.18
C GLY A 198 -7.27 15.20 20.01
N TRP A 199 -6.57 15.01 18.90
CA TRP A 199 -6.62 15.87 17.71
C TRP A 199 -7.74 15.47 16.74
N ALA A 200 -8.34 14.29 16.94
CA ALA A 200 -9.45 13.80 16.15
C ALA A 200 -10.49 13.06 16.99
N SER A 201 -11.74 13.07 16.51
CA SER A 201 -12.82 12.24 17.05
C SER A 201 -12.50 10.75 16.88
N PRO A 202 -12.88 9.88 17.84
CA PRO A 202 -12.82 8.43 17.66
C PRO A 202 -13.51 7.92 16.39
N ASP A 203 -14.49 8.66 15.85
CA ASP A 203 -15.16 8.32 14.59
C ASP A 203 -14.21 8.24 13.39
N LEU A 204 -13.06 8.93 13.43
CA LEU A 204 -12.00 8.81 12.42
C LEU A 204 -11.57 7.35 12.23
N LEU A 205 -11.57 6.54 13.29
CA LEU A 205 -11.13 5.15 13.24
C LEU A 205 -12.07 4.25 12.43
N LYS A 206 -13.35 4.62 12.27
CA LYS A 206 -14.31 3.89 11.41
C LYS A 206 -13.85 3.83 9.96
N THR A 207 -13.09 4.84 9.53
CA THR A 207 -12.57 4.91 8.16
C THR A 207 -11.53 3.83 7.87
N TYR A 208 -10.90 3.22 8.89
CA TYR A 208 -9.97 2.10 8.69
C TYR A 208 -10.65 0.90 8.03
N GLU A 209 -11.74 0.40 8.63
CA GLU A 209 -12.47 -0.74 8.09
C GLU A 209 -13.11 -0.39 6.74
N LEU A 210 -13.70 0.81 6.63
CA LEU A 210 -14.31 1.30 5.39
C LEU A 210 -13.33 1.24 4.19
N GLU A 211 -12.11 1.69 4.41
CA GLU A 211 -11.07 1.76 3.38
C GLU A 211 -10.40 0.40 3.12
N ARG A 212 -9.95 -0.26 4.20
CA ARG A 212 -9.05 -1.41 4.10
C ARG A 212 -9.78 -2.72 3.86
N ARG A 213 -11.00 -2.88 4.39
CA ARG A 213 -11.81 -4.07 4.09
C ARG A 213 -12.28 -4.08 2.64
N LYS A 214 -12.68 -2.92 2.09
CA LYS A 214 -13.04 -2.81 0.67
C LYS A 214 -11.85 -3.15 -0.23
N TYR A 215 -10.67 -2.62 0.07
CA TYR A 215 -9.44 -2.99 -0.63
C TYR A 215 -9.16 -4.50 -0.57
N ALA A 216 -9.30 -5.12 0.60
CA ALA A 216 -9.06 -6.56 0.77
C ALA A 216 -10.09 -7.42 0.00
N GLN A 217 -11.34 -6.99 -0.07
CA GLN A 217 -12.36 -7.63 -0.92
C GLN A 217 -12.02 -7.53 -2.40
N ASP A 218 -11.58 -6.35 -2.86
CA ASP A 218 -11.13 -6.15 -4.25
C ASP A 218 -9.89 -6.98 -4.58
N LEU A 219 -8.96 -7.11 -3.62
CA LEU A 219 -7.78 -7.97 -3.71
C LEU A 219 -8.17 -9.44 -3.90
N ILE A 220 -9.16 -9.91 -3.15
CA ILE A 220 -9.66 -11.28 -3.29
C ILE A 220 -10.33 -11.50 -4.63
N GLU A 221 -11.22 -10.60 -5.05
CA GLU A 221 -11.91 -10.75 -6.34
C GLU A 221 -10.91 -10.71 -7.50
N PHE A 222 -9.87 -9.89 -7.38
CA PHE A 222 -8.72 -9.92 -8.28
C PHE A 222 -7.98 -11.27 -8.22
N ASP A 223 -7.56 -11.72 -7.04
CA ASP A 223 -6.79 -12.96 -6.88
C ASP A 223 -7.57 -14.18 -7.34
N ARG A 224 -8.90 -14.19 -7.23
CA ARG A 224 -9.80 -15.21 -7.78
C ARG A 224 -9.68 -15.30 -9.30
N LYS A 225 -9.80 -14.17 -9.98
CA LYS A 225 -9.64 -14.08 -11.46
C LYS A 225 -8.21 -14.45 -11.88
N PHE A 226 -7.21 -13.91 -11.19
CA PHE A 226 -5.80 -14.13 -11.51
C PHE A 226 -5.36 -15.58 -11.27
N SER A 227 -5.77 -16.16 -10.13
CA SER A 227 -5.43 -17.54 -9.80
C SER A 227 -6.08 -18.55 -10.75
N ALA A 228 -7.30 -18.30 -11.21
CA ALA A 228 -7.96 -19.13 -12.23
C ALA A 228 -7.17 -19.12 -13.55
N LEU A 229 -6.70 -17.94 -13.99
CA LEU A 229 -5.90 -17.82 -15.21
C LEU A 229 -4.54 -18.52 -15.10
N PHE A 230 -3.88 -18.42 -13.94
CA PHE A 230 -2.59 -19.06 -13.71
C PHE A 230 -2.66 -20.58 -13.54
N SER A 231 -3.80 -21.10 -13.06
CA SER A 231 -3.96 -22.54 -12.80
C SER A 231 -4.65 -23.26 -13.97
N GLY A 232 -5.27 -22.51 -14.89
CA GLY A 232 -5.88 -23.03 -16.10
C GLY A 232 -4.83 -23.52 -17.11
N LYS A 233 -5.17 -24.57 -17.86
CA LYS A 233 -4.33 -25.03 -18.98
C LYS A 233 -4.33 -23.98 -20.08
N ALA A 234 -3.17 -23.75 -20.68
CA ALA A 234 -3.03 -22.83 -21.81
C ALA A 234 -3.94 -23.25 -22.97
N GLN A 235 -4.40 -22.26 -23.74
CA GLN A 235 -5.11 -22.53 -24.99
C GLN A 235 -4.19 -23.25 -25.97
N SER A 236 -4.64 -24.38 -26.50
CA SER A 236 -3.89 -25.18 -27.47
C SER A 236 -4.83 -25.80 -28.49
N ALA A 237 -4.29 -26.41 -29.56
CA ALA A 237 -5.11 -27.11 -30.55
C ALA A 237 -5.95 -28.26 -29.95
N ALA A 238 -5.55 -28.78 -28.77
CA ALA A 238 -6.26 -29.81 -28.03
C ALA A 238 -7.14 -29.26 -26.88
N ASN A 239 -7.06 -27.96 -26.58
CA ASN A 239 -7.81 -27.29 -25.52
C ASN A 239 -8.22 -25.87 -25.95
N MET A 240 -9.25 -25.78 -26.79
CA MET A 240 -9.74 -24.52 -27.36
C MET A 240 -10.34 -23.56 -26.32
N ASP A 241 -10.80 -24.08 -25.18
CA ASP A 241 -11.33 -23.30 -24.05
C ASP A 241 -10.25 -22.90 -23.02
N GLY A 242 -8.97 -23.18 -23.32
CA GLY A 242 -7.85 -22.80 -22.47
C GLY A 242 -7.60 -21.29 -22.43
N VAL A 243 -6.77 -20.86 -21.49
CA VAL A 243 -6.44 -19.43 -21.29
C VAL A 243 -5.62 -18.91 -22.45
N SER A 244 -6.10 -17.86 -23.13
CA SER A 244 -5.37 -17.24 -24.23
C SER A 244 -4.29 -16.27 -23.72
N HIS A 245 -3.21 -16.11 -24.49
CA HIS A 245 -2.15 -15.17 -24.15
C HIS A 245 -2.66 -13.71 -24.07
N GLN A 246 -3.60 -13.32 -24.95
CA GLN A 246 -4.20 -11.99 -24.94
C GLN A 246 -5.01 -11.71 -23.68
N GLN A 247 -5.78 -12.69 -23.20
CA GLN A 247 -6.51 -12.58 -21.94
C GLN A 247 -5.56 -12.42 -20.75
N PHE A 248 -4.46 -13.18 -20.74
CA PHE A 248 -3.43 -13.07 -19.71
C PHE A 248 -2.77 -11.68 -19.68
N VAL A 249 -2.38 -11.14 -20.84
CA VAL A 249 -1.79 -9.79 -20.95
C VAL A 249 -2.77 -8.70 -20.54
N SER A 250 -4.04 -8.78 -20.96
CA SER A 250 -5.06 -7.80 -20.60
C SER A 250 -5.28 -7.75 -19.09
N VAL A 251 -5.39 -8.90 -18.42
CA VAL A 251 -5.48 -8.98 -16.97
C VAL A 251 -4.22 -8.39 -16.32
N PHE A 252 -3.02 -8.73 -16.81
CA PHE A 252 -1.79 -8.16 -16.28
C PHE A 252 -1.75 -6.62 -16.38
N GLN A 253 -2.23 -6.04 -17.48
CA GLN A 253 -2.32 -4.59 -17.67
C GLN A 253 -3.39 -3.94 -16.78
N THR A 254 -4.60 -4.52 -16.73
CA THR A 254 -5.70 -4.04 -15.90
C THR A 254 -5.36 -4.07 -14.41
N PHE A 255 -4.54 -5.03 -13.98
CA PHE A 255 -4.19 -5.21 -12.56
C PHE A 255 -2.75 -4.81 -12.22
N GLY A 256 -2.01 -4.21 -13.15
CA GLY A 256 -0.67 -3.66 -12.89
C GLY A 256 -0.69 -2.63 -11.74
N GLY A 257 -1.75 -1.80 -11.68
CA GLY A 257 -1.97 -0.86 -10.58
C GLY A 257 -2.24 -1.56 -9.24
N PHE A 258 -2.94 -2.69 -9.25
CA PHE A 258 -3.24 -3.45 -8.02
C PHE A 258 -1.99 -4.16 -7.49
N THR A 259 -1.25 -4.83 -8.37
CA THR A 259 -0.03 -5.58 -8.01
C THR A 259 1.12 -4.67 -7.58
N SER A 260 1.18 -3.44 -8.07
CA SER A 260 2.15 -2.44 -7.60
C SER A 260 1.71 -1.73 -6.31
N GLY A 261 0.47 -1.93 -5.84
CA GLY A 261 -0.08 -1.24 -4.67
C GLY A 261 -0.41 0.25 -4.89
N ILE A 262 -0.17 0.79 -6.09
CA ILE A 262 -0.40 2.21 -6.39
C ILE A 262 -1.80 2.51 -6.93
N GLY A 263 -2.57 1.46 -7.28
CA GLY A 263 -3.92 1.56 -7.84
C GLY A 263 -5.04 1.62 -6.80
N ILE A 264 -4.72 1.82 -5.52
CA ILE A 264 -5.73 1.93 -4.46
C ILE A 264 -6.50 3.24 -4.64
N HIS A 265 -7.83 3.14 -4.62
CA HIS A 265 -8.74 4.27 -4.71
C HIS A 265 -9.80 4.13 -3.61
N TYR A 266 -9.71 4.98 -2.59
CA TYR A 266 -10.67 5.01 -1.50
C TYR A 266 -11.97 5.71 -1.94
N ALA A 267 -13.10 5.12 -1.54
CA ALA A 267 -14.41 5.69 -1.79
C ALA A 267 -14.65 6.97 -0.94
N PRO A 268 -15.61 7.83 -1.35
CA PRO A 268 -15.99 9.00 -0.56
C PRO A 268 -16.31 8.65 0.89
N SER A 269 -15.82 9.47 1.81
CA SER A 269 -15.98 9.28 3.27
C SER A 269 -15.74 10.60 4.00
N ALA A 270 -15.75 10.60 5.34
CA ALA A 270 -15.42 11.77 6.14
C ALA A 270 -14.01 12.34 5.86
N ILE A 271 -13.08 11.53 5.33
CA ILE A 271 -11.70 11.94 5.01
C ILE A 271 -11.36 11.80 3.51
N VAL A 272 -12.38 11.68 2.66
CA VAL A 272 -12.29 11.65 1.19
C VAL A 272 -13.47 12.43 0.60
N GLU A 273 -13.27 13.70 0.27
CA GLU A 273 -14.27 14.62 -0.30
C GLU A 273 -13.99 14.87 -1.79
N THR A 274 -14.89 14.42 -2.66
CA THR A 274 -14.68 14.33 -4.12
C THR A 274 -15.30 15.49 -4.91
N ARG A 275 -15.91 16.47 -4.24
CA ARG A 275 -16.69 17.55 -4.87
C ARG A 275 -15.99 18.27 -6.02
N HIS A 276 -14.72 18.64 -5.85
CA HIS A 276 -13.99 19.51 -6.80
C HIS A 276 -12.87 18.79 -7.57
N GLN A 277 -13.06 17.52 -7.91
CA GLN A 277 -12.07 16.74 -8.70
C GLN A 277 -11.64 17.46 -9.99
N SER A 278 -12.52 18.24 -10.61
CA SER A 278 -12.23 18.96 -11.87
C SER A 278 -11.11 20.00 -11.75
N LEU A 279 -10.82 20.53 -10.55
CA LEU A 279 -9.74 21.50 -10.32
C LEU A 279 -8.34 20.88 -10.45
N ALA A 280 -8.24 19.56 -10.30
CA ALA A 280 -7.02 18.78 -10.48
C ALA A 280 -7.39 17.44 -11.11
N SER A 281 -7.86 17.49 -12.35
CA SER A 281 -8.58 16.40 -13.04
C SER A 281 -7.85 15.05 -13.12
N LYS A 282 -6.52 15.04 -12.96
CA LYS A 282 -5.68 13.83 -13.00
C LYS A 282 -5.03 13.51 -11.65
N LEU A 283 -5.13 14.40 -10.66
CA LEU A 283 -4.77 14.13 -9.27
C LEU A 283 -6.01 13.58 -8.57
N ILE A 284 -6.22 12.27 -8.71
CA ILE A 284 -7.48 11.63 -8.31
C ILE A 284 -7.61 11.60 -6.78
N ILE A 285 -8.69 12.19 -6.28
CA ILE A 285 -9.06 12.20 -4.86
C ILE A 285 -9.33 10.75 -4.43
N GLY A 286 -8.82 10.36 -3.26
CA GLY A 286 -8.87 8.99 -2.76
C GLY A 286 -7.75 8.09 -3.29
N GLN A 287 -6.88 8.58 -4.18
CA GLN A 287 -5.64 7.89 -4.59
C GLN A 287 -4.41 8.52 -3.92
N ARG A 288 -3.27 7.82 -3.97
CA ARG A 288 -2.00 8.37 -3.48
C ARG A 288 -1.53 9.56 -4.33
N LEU A 289 -0.79 10.49 -3.73
CA LEU A 289 -0.08 11.53 -4.47
C LEU A 289 0.84 10.89 -5.53
N ILE A 290 0.78 11.37 -6.77
CA ILE A 290 1.55 10.83 -7.90
C ILE A 290 2.97 11.46 -7.89
N PRO A 291 4.05 10.73 -8.17
CA PRO A 291 5.41 11.27 -8.12
C PRO A 291 5.60 12.36 -9.19
N GLN A 292 6.25 13.46 -8.84
CA GLN A 292 6.64 14.56 -9.73
C GLN A 292 7.93 15.22 -9.20
N THR A 293 8.86 15.50 -10.11
CA THR A 293 10.00 16.37 -9.82
C THR A 293 9.54 17.83 -9.82
N ILE A 294 9.75 18.53 -8.72
CA ILE A 294 9.52 19.97 -8.58
C ILE A 294 10.81 20.67 -8.18
N ILE A 295 10.90 21.97 -8.46
CA ILE A 295 12.12 22.73 -8.22
C ILE A 295 11.90 23.70 -7.09
N ARG A 296 12.78 23.70 -6.09
CA ARG A 296 12.70 24.69 -5.01
C ARG A 296 13.05 26.07 -5.54
N THR A 297 12.18 27.04 -5.28
CA THR A 297 12.30 28.39 -5.84
C THR A 297 13.54 29.13 -5.32
N ALA A 298 13.95 28.90 -4.08
CA ALA A 298 15.05 29.64 -3.45
C ALA A 298 16.44 29.34 -4.01
N ASP A 299 16.68 28.12 -4.51
CA ASP A 299 18.01 27.65 -4.88
C ASP A 299 18.04 26.75 -6.11
N ALA A 300 16.93 26.65 -6.84
CA ALA A 300 16.78 25.82 -8.04
C ALA A 300 17.06 24.32 -7.85
N ARG A 301 17.06 23.82 -6.60
CA ARG A 301 17.32 22.41 -6.32
C ARG A 301 16.08 21.55 -6.63
N PRO A 302 16.21 20.45 -7.39
CA PRO A 302 15.10 19.54 -7.66
C PRO A 302 14.79 18.65 -6.45
N PHE A 303 13.51 18.33 -6.28
CA PHE A 303 12.97 17.42 -5.28
C PHE A 303 11.89 16.53 -5.90
N GLU A 304 11.82 15.27 -5.46
CA GLU A 304 10.63 14.46 -5.66
C GLU A 304 9.56 14.93 -4.67
N ILE A 305 8.36 15.26 -5.16
CA ILE A 305 7.29 15.78 -4.30
C ILE A 305 6.90 14.81 -3.17
N GLN A 306 7.02 13.50 -3.39
CA GLN A 306 6.76 12.46 -2.39
C GLN A 306 7.79 12.49 -1.25
N ASP A 307 9.03 12.91 -1.50
CA ASP A 307 10.04 13.06 -0.45
C ASP A 307 9.70 14.21 0.52
N LEU A 308 8.83 15.13 0.10
CA LEU A 308 8.37 16.26 0.90
C LEU A 308 7.16 15.94 1.77
N ILE A 309 6.58 14.74 1.62
CA ILE A 309 5.41 14.31 2.38
C ILE A 309 5.70 13.05 3.23
N PRO A 310 6.69 13.11 4.15
CA PRO A 310 6.99 11.97 5.01
C PRO A 310 5.78 11.62 5.89
N SER A 311 5.67 10.34 6.22
CA SER A 311 4.58 9.79 7.04
C SER A 311 4.75 10.15 8.51
N ASP A 312 4.51 11.41 8.83
CA ASP A 312 4.83 12.05 10.10
C ASP A 312 3.59 12.58 10.83
N ILE A 313 2.43 11.94 10.59
CA ILE A 313 1.08 12.26 11.11
C ILE A 313 0.47 13.60 10.68
N ARG A 314 1.21 14.47 9.98
CA ARG A 314 0.70 15.79 9.57
C ARG A 314 -0.07 15.69 8.26
N TYR A 315 -1.12 16.49 8.14
CA TYR A 315 -1.75 16.75 6.85
C TYR A 315 -0.86 17.69 6.04
N LYS A 316 -0.77 17.46 4.73
CA LYS A 316 0.00 18.33 3.82
C LYS A 316 -0.97 19.13 2.97
N LEU A 317 -0.86 20.44 2.98
CA LEU A 317 -1.59 21.32 2.09
C LEU A 317 -0.68 21.72 0.94
N ILE A 318 -0.92 21.13 -0.22
CA ILE A 318 -0.22 21.48 -1.45
C ILE A 318 -1.02 22.59 -2.12
N VAL A 319 -0.51 23.82 -2.04
CA VAL A 319 -1.11 25.01 -2.64
C VAL A 319 -0.52 25.20 -4.02
N PHE A 320 -1.32 24.94 -5.05
CA PHE A 320 -0.97 25.22 -6.44
C PHE A 320 -1.26 26.68 -6.74
N ALA A 321 -0.22 27.52 -6.63
CA ALA A 321 -0.39 28.97 -6.61
C ALA A 321 -0.65 29.61 -7.99
N GLY A 322 -0.50 28.86 -9.07
CA GLY A 322 -0.49 29.40 -10.43
C GLY A 322 0.69 30.35 -10.65
N ASN A 323 0.48 31.35 -11.51
CA ASN A 323 1.48 32.36 -11.85
C ASN A 323 1.26 33.63 -11.01
N THR A 324 2.03 33.82 -9.93
CA THR A 324 1.91 34.99 -9.04
C THR A 324 2.52 36.28 -9.59
N LYS A 325 3.03 36.29 -10.83
CA LYS A 325 3.32 37.54 -11.56
C LYS A 325 2.06 38.15 -12.18
N ASP A 326 1.02 37.36 -12.38
CA ASP A 326 -0.29 37.89 -12.70
C ASP A 326 -0.90 38.55 -11.45
N VAL A 327 -1.38 39.79 -11.61
CA VAL A 327 -1.86 40.61 -10.49
C VAL A 327 -3.13 40.02 -9.87
N ILE A 328 -4.01 39.44 -10.70
CA ILE A 328 -5.27 38.84 -10.24
C ILE A 328 -4.95 37.57 -9.44
N GLN A 329 -4.08 36.71 -9.96
CA GLN A 329 -3.68 35.49 -9.28
C GLN A 329 -2.91 35.79 -7.98
N LYS A 330 -2.02 36.79 -7.98
CA LYS A 330 -1.34 37.24 -6.75
C LYS A 330 -2.34 37.71 -5.68
N ALA A 331 -3.37 38.46 -6.07
CA ALA A 331 -4.43 38.89 -5.16
C ALA A 331 -5.22 37.70 -4.58
N ARG A 332 -5.51 36.67 -5.39
CA ARG A 332 -6.18 35.45 -4.91
C ARG A 332 -5.36 34.68 -3.89
N ILE A 333 -4.04 34.55 -4.11
CA ILE A 333 -3.13 33.90 -3.16
C ILE A 333 -3.02 34.71 -1.86
N GLN A 334 -2.98 36.04 -1.96
CA GLN A 334 -3.00 36.90 -0.78
C GLN A 334 -4.30 36.74 0.00
N GLN A 335 -5.46 36.76 -0.67
CA GLN A 335 -6.76 36.56 -0.03
C GLN A 335 -6.86 35.19 0.66
N PHE A 336 -6.41 34.12 0.01
CA PHE A 336 -6.36 32.79 0.63
C PHE A 336 -5.48 32.79 1.89
N ALA A 337 -4.30 33.41 1.82
CA ALA A 337 -3.38 33.51 2.95
C ALA A 337 -3.96 34.31 4.12
N ASP A 338 -4.60 35.45 3.84
CA ASP A 338 -5.23 36.31 4.85
C ASP A 338 -6.41 35.60 5.52
N GLU A 339 -7.20 34.87 4.74
CA GLU A 339 -8.33 34.11 5.24
C GLU A 339 -7.86 32.94 6.11
N LEU A 340 -6.89 32.16 5.65
CA LEU A 340 -6.30 31.02 6.36
C LEU A 340 -5.64 31.43 7.68
N ASP A 341 -5.09 32.65 7.77
CA ASP A 341 -4.40 33.14 8.96
C ASP A 341 -5.36 33.55 10.10
N LYS A 342 -6.68 33.57 9.88
CA LYS A 342 -7.61 33.92 10.98
C LYS A 342 -7.65 32.81 12.05
N PRO A 343 -7.75 33.17 13.34
CA PRO A 343 -7.64 32.22 14.45
C PRO A 343 -8.76 31.15 14.48
N GLU A 344 -9.92 31.46 13.93
CA GLU A 344 -11.06 30.54 13.83
C GLU A 344 -10.90 29.46 12.75
N ARG A 345 -9.98 29.64 11.80
CA ARG A 345 -9.74 28.69 10.70
C ARG A 345 -9.02 27.44 11.18
N PHE A 346 -9.28 26.32 10.53
CA PHE A 346 -8.77 24.98 10.83
C PHE A 346 -7.26 24.97 11.10
N TYR A 347 -6.51 25.75 10.33
CA TYR A 347 -5.05 25.81 10.38
C TYR A 347 -4.54 26.25 11.76
N LYS A 348 -5.21 27.22 12.40
CA LYS A 348 -4.89 27.67 13.77
C LYS A 348 -5.76 26.95 14.81
N LYS A 349 -7.05 26.78 14.54
CA LYS A 349 -8.03 26.16 15.45
C LYS A 349 -7.66 24.75 15.90
N TYR A 350 -7.12 23.92 14.99
CA TYR A 350 -6.73 22.54 15.31
C TYR A 350 -5.23 22.37 15.57
N THR A 351 -4.46 23.45 15.56
CA THR A 351 -3.08 23.43 16.05
C THR A 351 -3.10 23.60 17.57
N PRO A 352 -2.48 22.69 18.36
CA PRO A 352 -2.47 22.80 19.82
C PRO A 352 -1.91 24.14 20.33
N ALA A 353 -2.47 24.66 21.41
CA ALA A 353 -2.04 25.93 21.99
C ALA A 353 -0.53 25.91 22.33
N GLY A 354 0.21 26.91 21.84
CA GLY A 354 1.66 27.02 22.04
C GLY A 354 2.52 26.12 21.15
N ALA A 355 1.92 25.27 20.32
CA ALA A 355 2.64 24.49 19.32
C ALA A 355 2.95 25.32 18.05
N GLN A 356 3.95 24.90 17.28
CA GLN A 356 4.20 25.49 15.96
C GLN A 356 3.08 25.10 14.99
N VAL A 357 2.72 25.99 14.08
CA VAL A 357 1.62 25.79 13.11
C VAL A 357 1.82 24.56 12.22
N ASP A 358 3.07 24.15 12.00
CA ASP A 358 3.44 22.97 11.23
C ASP A 358 3.44 21.67 12.04
N THR A 359 2.90 21.68 13.25
CA THR A 359 2.72 20.49 14.11
C THR A 359 1.64 19.54 13.56
N VAL A 360 0.61 20.11 12.92
CA VAL A 360 -0.56 19.36 12.43
C VAL A 360 -0.71 19.49 10.91
N PHE A 361 -0.38 20.66 10.36
CA PHE A 361 -0.56 21.00 8.96
C PHE A 361 0.74 21.53 8.36
N GLU A 362 1.24 20.89 7.33
CA GLU A 362 2.41 21.37 6.60
C GLU A 362 2.00 21.93 5.24
N ILE A 363 2.34 23.20 5.01
CA ILE A 363 2.08 23.86 3.73
C ILE A 363 3.28 23.68 2.80
N ILE A 364 2.99 23.28 1.56
CA ILE A 364 3.93 23.22 0.44
C ILE A 364 3.29 24.02 -0.69
N VAL A 365 4.00 25.00 -1.23
CA VAL A 365 3.51 25.83 -2.34
C VAL A 365 4.21 25.43 -3.62
N VAL A 366 3.45 25.19 -4.69
CA VAL A 366 3.98 24.92 -6.03
C VAL A 366 3.40 25.94 -7.01
N SER A 367 4.23 26.86 -7.49
CA SER A 367 3.85 27.85 -8.51
C SER A 367 4.08 27.32 -9.93
N SER A 368 3.40 27.89 -10.93
CA SER A 368 3.69 27.65 -12.35
C SER A 368 4.73 28.61 -12.93
N MET A 369 5.47 29.32 -12.06
CA MET A 369 6.58 30.19 -12.46
C MET A 369 7.82 29.36 -12.85
N THR A 370 8.83 30.02 -13.41
CA THR A 370 10.10 29.41 -13.83
C THR A 370 11.27 29.97 -13.02
N LYS A 371 12.49 29.42 -13.11
CA LYS A 371 13.65 29.94 -12.35
C LYS A 371 14.00 31.39 -12.68
N THR A 372 13.57 31.87 -13.85
CA THR A 372 13.84 33.24 -14.31
C THR A 372 12.80 34.25 -13.81
N THR A 373 11.61 33.77 -13.42
CA THR A 373 10.49 34.62 -13.00
C THR A 373 10.10 34.41 -11.55
N GLY A 374 10.32 33.22 -11.00
CA GLY A 374 9.94 32.82 -9.67
C GLY A 374 10.75 33.51 -8.58
N ASP A 375 10.05 34.07 -7.61
CA ASP A 375 10.61 34.56 -6.36
C ASP A 375 9.79 33.96 -5.22
N TYR A 376 10.44 33.29 -4.28
CA TYR A 376 9.71 32.69 -3.15
C TYR A 376 9.06 33.76 -2.27
N THR A 377 9.57 34.99 -2.27
CA THR A 377 9.02 36.10 -1.49
C THR A 377 7.71 36.65 -2.04
N ASP A 378 7.33 36.29 -3.28
CA ASP A 378 6.00 36.59 -3.83
C ASP A 378 4.88 35.81 -3.12
N ILE A 379 5.22 34.73 -2.42
CA ILE A 379 4.28 33.95 -1.63
C ILE A 379 4.13 34.58 -0.23
N PRO A 380 2.90 34.85 0.22
CA PRO A 380 2.62 35.44 1.54
C PRO A 380 3.26 34.63 2.68
N PRO A 381 3.76 35.27 3.76
CA PRO A 381 4.41 34.59 4.87
C PRO A 381 3.59 33.46 5.50
N THR A 382 2.24 33.57 5.55
CA THR A 382 1.35 32.52 6.06
C THR A 382 1.52 31.20 5.29
N LEU A 383 1.67 31.28 3.96
CA LEU A 383 1.86 30.11 3.08
C LEU A 383 3.33 29.75 2.90
N ARG A 384 4.23 30.67 3.27
CA ARG A 384 5.68 30.51 3.25
C ARG A 384 6.22 30.52 4.68
N THR A 385 5.93 29.45 5.42
CA THR A 385 6.47 29.23 6.77
C THR A 385 8.00 29.19 6.78
N HIS A 386 8.60 28.73 5.68
CA HIS A 386 10.05 28.74 5.46
C HIS A 386 10.35 28.83 3.96
N TRP A 387 11.48 29.43 3.57
CA TRP A 387 11.90 29.55 2.15
C TRP A 387 11.97 28.19 1.44
N SER A 388 12.19 27.11 2.19
CA SER A 388 12.30 25.76 1.66
C SER A 388 10.96 25.11 1.32
N LYS A 389 9.84 25.80 1.54
CA LYS A 389 8.47 25.30 1.31
C LYS A 389 7.83 25.84 0.03
N VAL A 390 8.57 26.65 -0.73
CA VAL A 390 8.09 27.20 -2.00
C VAL A 390 8.86 26.58 -3.16
N PHE A 391 8.09 26.06 -4.10
CA PHE A 391 8.54 25.33 -5.27
C PHE A 391 7.88 25.88 -6.53
N MET A 392 8.42 25.45 -7.66
CA MET A 392 7.97 25.79 -9.00
C MET A 392 7.93 24.55 -9.87
N ASP A 393 6.94 24.53 -10.76
CA ASP A 393 6.79 23.53 -11.81
C ASP A 393 7.67 23.90 -13.01
N ASP A 394 8.96 23.60 -12.89
CA ASP A 394 9.95 23.94 -13.91
C ASP A 394 10.94 22.77 -14.07
N GLU A 395 11.70 22.76 -15.17
CA GLU A 395 12.61 21.66 -15.47
C GLU A 395 13.91 21.76 -14.66
N ALA A 396 14.40 20.65 -14.13
CA ALA A 396 15.70 20.62 -13.48
C ALA A 396 16.82 20.98 -14.48
N VAL A 397 17.86 21.69 -14.00
CA VAL A 397 19.03 22.03 -14.83
C VAL A 397 19.70 20.78 -15.41
N GLN A 398 19.70 19.67 -14.65
CA GLN A 398 20.09 18.36 -15.16
C GLN A 398 18.88 17.69 -15.82
N SER A 399 18.86 17.63 -17.15
CA SER A 399 17.75 17.08 -17.95
C SER A 399 17.27 15.70 -17.52
N ARG A 400 18.18 14.83 -17.04
CA ARG A 400 17.84 13.48 -16.55
C ARG A 400 16.91 13.45 -15.33
N LEU A 401 16.80 14.56 -14.60
CA LEU A 401 15.95 14.66 -13.40
C LEU A 401 14.51 15.09 -13.74
N GLY A 402 14.26 15.54 -14.97
CA GLY A 402 12.93 15.96 -15.43
C GLY A 402 12.40 17.21 -14.71
N GLY A 403 11.07 17.33 -14.63
CA GLY A 403 10.35 18.47 -14.07
C GLY A 403 9.48 19.19 -15.09
N GLY A 404 8.84 20.30 -14.70
CA GLY A 404 8.13 21.22 -15.60
C GLY A 404 6.79 20.71 -16.16
N ARG A 405 6.23 19.64 -15.59
CA ARG A 405 4.97 19.04 -16.05
C ARG A 405 4.00 18.71 -14.93
N LEU A 406 4.19 19.21 -13.72
CA LEU A 406 3.31 18.90 -12.59
C LEU A 406 1.89 19.37 -12.86
N TYR A 407 1.68 20.61 -13.30
CA TYR A 407 0.34 21.16 -13.54
C TYR A 407 -0.38 20.37 -14.63
N GLU A 408 0.31 20.02 -15.71
CA GLU A 408 -0.22 19.19 -16.79
C GLU A 408 -0.53 17.75 -16.32
N THR A 409 0.37 17.15 -15.55
CA THR A 409 0.26 15.77 -15.06
C THR A 409 -0.87 15.61 -14.06
N TYR A 410 -1.08 16.61 -13.21
CA TYR A 410 -2.18 16.63 -12.23
C TYR A 410 -3.47 17.22 -12.81
N GLY A 411 -3.40 17.83 -14.01
CA GLY A 411 -4.55 18.42 -14.68
C GLY A 411 -5.10 19.64 -13.95
N ILE A 412 -4.21 20.52 -13.52
CA ILE A 412 -4.48 21.76 -12.76
C ILE A 412 -4.46 22.94 -13.74
N GLY A 413 -5.49 23.79 -13.69
CA GLY A 413 -5.57 25.00 -14.49
C GLY A 413 -4.78 26.19 -13.91
N PRO A 414 -4.67 27.31 -14.66
CA PRO A 414 -3.93 28.50 -14.25
C PRO A 414 -4.48 29.16 -12.98
N GLU A 415 -5.76 28.94 -12.68
CA GLU A 415 -6.42 29.41 -11.47
C GLU A 415 -5.87 28.82 -10.18
N GLY A 416 -5.21 27.67 -10.25
CA GLY A 416 -4.70 26.96 -9.09
C GLY A 416 -5.78 26.39 -8.18
N CYS A 417 -5.35 25.61 -7.19
CA CYS A 417 -6.21 24.97 -6.21
C CYS A 417 -5.39 24.55 -4.98
N VAL A 418 -6.05 24.04 -3.94
CA VAL A 418 -5.39 23.43 -2.78
C VAL A 418 -5.75 21.96 -2.76
N ALA A 419 -4.73 21.10 -2.79
CA ALA A 419 -4.89 19.68 -2.56
C ALA A 419 -4.45 19.34 -1.14
N VAL A 420 -5.30 18.63 -0.39
CA VAL A 420 -4.96 18.12 0.93
C VAL A 420 -4.50 16.67 0.80
N VAL A 421 -3.26 16.41 1.18
CA VAL A 421 -2.70 15.08 1.34
C VAL A 421 -2.82 14.66 2.80
N ARG A 422 -3.39 13.48 3.02
CA ARG A 422 -3.50 12.83 4.32
C ARG A 422 -2.12 12.38 4.82
N PRO A 423 -1.98 12.07 6.13
CA PRO A 423 -0.71 11.59 6.66
C PRO A 423 -0.20 10.26 6.09
N ASP A 424 -1.06 9.50 5.43
CA ASP A 424 -0.73 8.26 4.70
C ASP A 424 -0.44 8.48 3.19
N GLY A 425 -0.33 9.74 2.75
CA GLY A 425 0.04 10.09 1.37
C GLY A 425 -1.11 10.07 0.36
N TYR A 426 -2.36 9.86 0.80
CA TYR A 426 -3.55 9.87 -0.05
C TYR A 426 -4.17 11.26 -0.17
N ILE A 427 -4.68 11.60 -1.35
CA ILE A 427 -5.43 12.84 -1.58
C ILE A 427 -6.78 12.73 -0.88
N GLY A 428 -7.02 13.55 0.14
CA GLY A 428 -8.27 13.55 0.91
C GLY A 428 -9.29 14.57 0.40
N ASN A 429 -8.83 15.69 -0.14
CA ASN A 429 -9.70 16.77 -0.63
C ASN A 429 -8.96 17.64 -1.64
N VAL A 430 -9.70 18.28 -2.55
CA VAL A 430 -9.21 19.36 -3.41
C VAL A 430 -10.25 20.49 -3.33
N VAL A 431 -9.81 21.73 -3.13
CA VAL A 431 -10.69 22.91 -3.05
C VAL A 431 -10.13 24.06 -3.89
N PRO A 432 -10.98 25.00 -4.33
CA PRO A 432 -10.49 26.23 -4.95
C PRO A 432 -9.78 27.12 -3.92
N LEU A 433 -9.00 28.10 -4.39
CA LEU A 433 -8.23 29.02 -3.52
C LEU A 433 -9.10 29.94 -2.64
N ASP A 434 -10.38 30.09 -2.93
CA ASP A 434 -11.36 30.78 -2.09
C ASP A 434 -12.15 29.83 -1.16
N GLY A 435 -11.87 28.51 -1.22
CA GLY A 435 -12.59 27.46 -0.51
C GLY A 435 -12.14 27.19 0.93
N VAL A 436 -11.66 28.20 1.68
CA VAL A 436 -11.21 28.01 3.08
C VAL A 436 -12.35 27.51 3.97
N ASP A 437 -13.57 28.03 3.78
CA ASP A 437 -14.77 27.56 4.49
C ASP A 437 -15.06 26.07 4.26
N GLU A 438 -14.77 25.57 3.04
CA GLU A 438 -14.95 24.16 2.70
C GLU A 438 -13.93 23.27 3.43
N LEU A 439 -12.69 23.74 3.56
CA LEU A 439 -11.67 23.06 4.37
C LEU A 439 -12.02 23.05 5.86
N ASP A 440 -12.52 24.16 6.39
CA ASP A 440 -12.98 24.26 7.77
C ASP A 440 -14.08 23.24 8.08
N SER A 441 -15.09 23.17 7.20
CA SER A 441 -16.19 22.23 7.33
C SER A 441 -15.70 20.79 7.26
N TRP A 442 -14.83 20.48 6.29
CA TRP A 442 -14.29 19.14 6.10
C TRP A 442 -13.43 18.69 7.29
N PHE A 443 -12.43 19.47 7.72
CA PHE A 443 -11.63 19.16 8.89
C PHE A 443 -12.48 19.12 10.17
N GLY A 444 -13.46 20.01 10.31
CA GLY A 444 -14.42 19.99 11.43
C GLY A 444 -15.29 18.74 11.52
N GLY A 445 -15.39 17.97 10.43
CA GLY A 445 -16.10 16.69 10.44
C GLY A 445 -15.39 15.56 11.21
N PHE A 446 -14.08 15.68 11.46
CA PHE A 446 -13.32 14.61 12.12
C PHE A 446 -12.25 15.09 13.10
N MET A 447 -11.79 16.34 13.02
CA MET A 447 -10.81 16.90 13.95
C MET A 447 -11.47 17.39 15.24
N ALA A 448 -10.70 17.36 16.32
CA ALA A 448 -11.09 17.90 17.62
C ALA A 448 -10.10 19.00 18.01
N SER A 449 -10.62 20.11 18.56
CA SER A 449 -9.77 21.11 19.22
C SER A 449 -9.26 20.52 20.53
N ALA A 450 -7.93 20.41 20.66
CA ALA A 450 -7.26 19.90 21.85
C ALA A 450 -7.44 20.80 23.08
#